data_AF-A0A359FL41-F1
#
_entry.id   AF-A0A359FL41-F1
#
_cell.length_a   1.000
_cell.length_b   1.000
_cell.length_c   1.000
_cell.angle_alpha   90.00
_cell.angle_beta   90.00
_cell.angle_gamma   90.00
#
_symmetry.space_group_name_H-M   'P 1'
#
loop_
_entity.id
_entity.type
_entity.pdbx_description
1 polymer ?
#
loop_
_entity_poly.entity_id
_entity_poly.type
_entity_poly.pdbx_seq_one_letter_code
_entity_poly.pdbx_strand_id
1 'polypeptide(L)'
;MTPEQQRILELESENRQLKADLAALASLVQQLLQELERLKHPKNSRNSSVPPSKNENRPLKTKSLRGSDGKLPRGQTGHEGNTLKMIDAPDFIVEHRPTYCKHCGKDASNLPSELVMRRQVLDIPPIVPKYTDHRGFETVCSCGRRTETEFPEGVNAPISYGCGVEATIAMHTRQYVPFERMSECFMDICNLPISQGAICDILDRFAGKAFPTSQLIAKQVENSKVVGSDETGAKVNGKTGRFWTCKAGWPLT
;
A
#
# COMPACT_ATOMS: atom_id res chain seq x y z
N MET A 1 -84.19 1.35 -7.46
CA MET A 1 -82.83 1.82 -7.84
C MET A 1 -82.37 0.95 -8.98
N THR A 2 -81.96 1.52 -10.11
CA THR A 2 -81.49 0.73 -11.26
C THR A 2 -80.08 0.16 -10.97
N PRO A 3 -79.69 -0.96 -11.59
CA PRO A 3 -78.34 -1.51 -11.45
C PRO A 3 -77.23 -0.50 -11.78
N GLU A 4 -77.48 0.40 -12.73
CA GLU A 4 -76.58 1.52 -13.07
C GLU A 4 -76.42 2.52 -11.92
N GLN A 5 -77.52 2.86 -11.22
CA GLN A 5 -77.47 3.75 -10.05
C GLN A 5 -76.69 3.12 -8.88
N GLN A 6 -76.80 1.80 -8.69
CA GLN A 6 -75.99 1.08 -7.70
C GLN A 6 -74.50 1.10 -8.06
N ARG A 7 -74.16 0.90 -9.33
CA ARG A 7 -72.78 0.93 -9.80
C ARG A 7 -72.15 2.33 -9.69
N ILE A 8 -72.91 3.39 -9.95
CA ILE A 8 -72.44 4.77 -9.79
C ILE A 8 -72.12 5.05 -8.31
N LEU A 9 -72.99 4.65 -7.38
CA LEU A 9 -72.75 4.86 -5.94
C LEU A 9 -71.53 4.09 -5.42
N GLU A 10 -71.30 2.88 -5.93
CA GLU A 10 -70.11 2.08 -5.62
C GLU A 10 -68.83 2.73 -6.18
N LEU A 11 -68.85 3.21 -7.42
CA LEU A 11 -67.70 3.92 -8.01
C LEU A 11 -67.42 5.26 -7.31
N GLU A 12 -68.44 5.94 -6.79
CA GLU A 12 -68.31 7.17 -6.01
C GLU A 12 -67.77 6.92 -4.59
N SER A 13 -68.08 5.77 -3.99
CA SER A 13 -67.49 5.37 -2.69
C SER A 13 -66.02 4.97 -2.87
N GLU A 14 -65.71 4.18 -3.89
CA GLU A 14 -64.33 3.81 -4.27
C GLU A 14 -63.49 5.05 -4.60
N ASN A 15 -64.03 6.00 -5.37
CA ASN A 15 -63.32 7.26 -5.66
C ASN A 15 -63.03 8.08 -4.41
N ARG A 16 -63.97 8.11 -3.44
CA ARG A 16 -63.73 8.80 -2.17
C ARG A 16 -62.64 8.11 -1.37
N GLN A 17 -62.64 6.78 -1.33
CA GLN A 17 -61.60 6.01 -0.64
C GLN A 17 -60.23 6.22 -1.29
N LEU A 18 -60.13 6.10 -2.61
CA LEU A 18 -58.88 6.32 -3.35
C LEU A 18 -58.32 7.73 -3.16
N LYS A 19 -59.18 8.76 -3.11
CA LYS A 19 -58.75 10.14 -2.82
C LYS A 19 -58.22 10.31 -1.40
N ALA A 20 -58.84 9.64 -0.42
CA ALA A 20 -58.37 9.67 0.96
C ALA A 20 -57.00 8.96 1.10
N ASP A 21 -56.85 7.81 0.46
CA ASP A 21 -55.60 7.04 0.48
C ASP A 21 -54.46 7.79 -0.21
N LEU A 22 -54.72 8.46 -1.35
CA LEU A 22 -53.74 9.32 -2.03
C LEU A 22 -53.28 10.49 -1.15
N ALA A 23 -54.20 11.11 -0.41
CA ALA A 23 -53.84 12.19 0.52
C ALA A 23 -52.97 11.68 1.68
N ALA A 24 -53.28 10.51 2.22
CA ALA A 24 -52.49 9.89 3.28
C ALA A 24 -51.08 9.50 2.78
N LEU A 25 -50.98 8.91 1.59
CA LEU A 25 -49.71 8.52 0.99
C LEU A 25 -48.84 9.74 0.67
N ALA A 26 -49.43 10.81 0.14
CA ALA A 26 -48.73 12.05 -0.15
C ALA A 26 -48.12 12.67 1.13
N SER A 27 -48.88 12.67 2.23
CA SER A 27 -48.39 13.12 3.53
C SER A 27 -47.21 12.29 4.02
N LEU A 28 -47.30 10.95 3.92
CA LEU A 28 -46.22 10.05 4.34
C LEU A 28 -44.96 10.24 3.49
N VAL A 29 -45.10 10.38 2.18
CA VAL A 29 -43.98 10.64 1.27
C VAL A 29 -43.30 11.96 1.64
N GLN A 30 -44.06 13.00 1.95
CA GLN A 30 -43.52 14.29 2.36
C GLN A 30 -42.73 14.19 3.68
N GLN A 31 -43.24 13.42 4.66
CA GLN A 31 -42.52 13.16 5.91
C GLN A 31 -41.22 12.39 5.69
N LEU A 32 -41.26 11.34 4.85
CA LEU A 32 -40.07 10.55 4.52
C LEU A 32 -39.01 11.35 3.77
N LEU A 33 -39.42 12.27 2.87
CA LEU A 33 -38.51 13.17 2.18
C LEU A 33 -37.83 14.15 3.15
N GLN A 34 -38.58 14.72 4.10
CA GLN A 34 -38.02 15.59 5.13
C GLN A 34 -37.00 14.85 6.01
N GLU A 35 -37.29 13.60 6.37
CA GLU A 35 -36.39 12.80 7.20
C GLU A 35 -35.13 12.37 6.43
N LEU A 36 -35.27 12.02 5.14
CA LEU A 36 -34.12 11.77 4.26
C LEU A 36 -33.23 13.00 4.09
N GLU A 37 -33.82 14.19 3.97
CA GLU A 37 -33.06 15.44 3.86
C GLU A 37 -32.30 15.75 5.16
N ARG A 38 -32.94 15.52 6.32
CA ARG A 38 -32.30 15.62 7.65
C ARG A 38 -31.10 14.68 7.80
N LEU A 39 -31.23 13.43 7.32
CA LEU A 39 -30.18 12.41 7.43
C LEU A 39 -29.05 12.60 6.40
N LYS A 40 -29.35 13.04 5.18
CA LYS A 40 -28.34 13.31 4.14
C LYS A 40 -27.52 14.57 4.42
N HIS A 41 -28.11 15.56 5.08
CA HIS A 41 -27.44 16.83 5.38
C HIS A 41 -27.43 17.10 6.89
N PRO A 42 -26.65 16.33 7.68
CA PRO A 42 -26.50 16.61 9.10
C PRO A 42 -25.89 18.00 9.28
N LYS A 43 -26.72 18.94 9.75
CA LYS A 43 -26.34 20.31 10.02
C LYS A 43 -25.29 20.34 11.11
N ASN A 44 -24.07 20.68 10.73
CA ASN A 44 -22.98 20.93 11.65
C ASN A 44 -22.56 22.42 11.56
N SER A 45 -21.78 22.87 12.55
CA SER A 45 -21.30 24.26 12.64
C SER A 45 -20.36 24.69 11.50
N ARG A 46 -20.14 23.84 10.49
CA ARG A 46 -19.33 24.12 9.29
C ARG A 46 -20.17 24.48 8.07
N ASN A 47 -21.46 24.08 8.04
CA ASN A 47 -22.36 24.27 6.89
C ASN A 47 -23.63 25.06 7.26
N SER A 48 -23.87 25.32 8.54
CA SER A 48 -25.09 26.00 8.97
C SER A 48 -24.74 26.93 10.11
N SER A 49 -25.34 28.12 10.11
CA SER A 49 -25.22 29.18 11.14
C SER A 49 -25.76 28.76 12.52
N VAL A 50 -25.54 27.51 12.91
CA VAL A 50 -25.85 26.94 14.21
C VAL A 50 -24.65 27.20 15.13
N PRO A 51 -24.85 27.85 16.28
CA PRO A 51 -23.76 28.16 17.19
C PRO A 51 -23.09 26.87 17.70
N PRO A 52 -21.76 26.88 17.93
CA PRO A 52 -21.00 25.70 18.35
C PRO A 52 -21.51 25.02 19.63
N SER A 53 -22.28 25.74 20.46
CA SER A 53 -22.84 25.26 21.73
C SER A 53 -23.99 24.26 21.58
N LYS A 54 -24.67 24.20 20.43
CA LYS A 54 -25.79 23.26 20.17
C LYS A 54 -25.37 21.99 19.40
N ASN A 55 -24.07 21.70 19.35
CA ASN A 55 -23.51 20.60 18.57
C ASN A 55 -23.43 19.34 19.46
N GLU A 56 -24.57 18.71 19.72
CA GLU A 56 -24.75 17.64 20.73
C GLU A 56 -23.91 16.37 20.46
N ASN A 57 -23.35 16.21 19.26
CA ASN A 57 -22.57 15.04 18.90
C ASN A 57 -21.24 15.39 18.21
N ARG A 58 -20.57 16.45 18.67
CA ARG A 58 -19.24 16.81 18.19
C ARG A 58 -18.20 15.84 18.79
N PRO A 59 -17.53 14.97 17.99
CA PRO A 59 -16.36 14.28 18.48
C PRO A 59 -15.36 15.35 18.95
N LEU A 60 -15.03 15.32 20.23
CA LEU A 60 -14.00 16.19 20.79
C LEU A 60 -12.74 15.96 19.96
N LYS A 61 -12.19 17.03 19.36
CA LYS A 61 -10.83 16.95 18.79
C LYS A 61 -9.96 16.36 19.89
N THR A 62 -9.27 15.26 19.58
CA THR A 62 -8.25 14.69 20.45
C THR A 62 -7.25 15.79 20.74
N LYS A 63 -7.40 16.42 21.91
CA LYS A 63 -6.41 17.37 22.40
C LYS A 63 -5.22 16.51 22.81
N SER A 64 -4.10 16.71 22.13
CA SER A 64 -2.83 16.14 22.54
C SER A 64 -2.63 16.39 24.04
N LEU A 65 -2.57 15.32 24.84
CA LEU A 65 -2.18 15.38 26.25
C LEU A 65 -0.66 15.66 26.40
N ARG A 66 0.08 15.70 25.29
CA ARG A 66 1.49 16.02 25.28
C ARG A 66 1.67 17.48 25.68
N GLY A 67 2.30 17.70 26.83
CA GLY A 67 2.77 19.02 27.23
C GLY A 67 3.69 19.60 26.15
N SER A 68 3.63 20.91 25.95
CA SER A 68 4.59 21.59 25.09
C SER A 68 5.96 21.56 25.78
N ASP A 69 6.82 20.64 25.38
CA ASP A 69 8.18 20.48 25.94
C ASP A 69 9.11 21.68 25.67
N GLY A 70 8.63 22.80 25.10
CA GLY A 70 9.44 23.97 24.75
C GLY A 70 10.54 23.70 23.71
N LYS A 71 10.64 22.48 23.20
CA LYS A 71 11.64 22.06 22.22
C LYS A 71 11.34 22.72 20.88
N LEU A 72 12.32 23.47 20.37
CA LEU A 72 12.28 24.03 19.03
C LEU A 72 12.12 22.89 18.01
N PRO A 73 11.35 23.07 16.92
CA PRO A 73 11.18 22.09 15.84
C PRO A 73 12.42 22.03 14.94
N ARG A 74 13.60 21.91 15.54
CA ARG A 74 14.88 21.75 14.87
C ARG A 74 15.48 20.40 15.29
N GLY A 75 16.35 19.86 14.45
CA GLY A 75 17.17 18.70 14.83
C GLY A 75 17.87 18.98 16.16
N GLN A 76 18.01 17.96 17.02
CA GLN A 76 18.64 18.16 18.32
C GLN A 76 20.05 18.72 18.10
N THR A 77 20.45 19.68 18.94
CA THR A 77 21.81 20.23 18.93
C THR A 77 22.82 19.11 19.11
N GLY A 78 23.72 18.93 18.13
CA GLY A 78 24.77 17.90 18.15
C GLY A 78 24.55 16.71 17.20
N HIS A 79 23.46 16.65 16.43
CA HIS A 79 23.35 15.66 15.35
C HIS A 79 24.29 15.99 14.20
N GLU A 80 25.17 15.04 13.84
CA GLU A 80 25.97 15.14 12.63
C GLU A 80 25.06 15.12 11.40
N GLY A 81 25.11 16.17 10.60
CA GLY A 81 24.40 16.20 9.33
C GLY A 81 24.99 15.18 8.37
N ASN A 82 24.18 14.26 7.85
CA ASN A 82 24.58 13.36 6.79
C ASN A 82 24.26 13.99 5.43
N THR A 83 25.23 14.66 4.81
CA THR A 83 25.10 15.19 3.45
C THR A 83 25.42 14.11 2.41
N LEU A 84 24.72 14.12 1.28
CA LEU A 84 25.02 13.25 0.14
C LEU A 84 26.49 13.41 -0.27
N LYS A 85 27.24 12.30 -0.28
CA LYS A 85 28.66 12.27 -0.64
C LYS A 85 28.82 11.95 -2.11
N MET A 86 29.71 12.66 -2.79
CA MET A 86 30.13 12.28 -4.13
C MET A 86 30.96 11.00 -4.08
N ILE A 87 30.82 10.14 -5.09
CA ILE A 87 31.66 8.96 -5.29
C ILE A 87 32.85 9.32 -6.17
N ASP A 88 34.00 8.69 -6.00
CA ASP A 88 35.20 9.03 -6.80
C ASP A 88 35.19 8.43 -8.20
N ALA A 89 34.58 7.26 -8.37
CA ALA A 89 34.46 6.57 -9.65
C ALA A 89 32.97 6.47 -10.06
N PRO A 90 32.42 7.46 -10.81
CA PRO A 90 31.07 7.36 -11.36
C PRO A 90 31.03 6.41 -12.56
N ASP A 91 29.85 5.84 -12.86
CA ASP A 91 29.65 4.94 -14.00
C ASP A 91 29.94 5.61 -15.35
N PHE A 92 29.63 6.91 -15.45
CA PHE A 92 29.84 7.72 -16.66
C PHE A 92 30.39 9.10 -16.30
N ILE A 93 31.32 9.61 -17.13
CA ILE A 93 31.87 10.97 -17.02
C ILE A 93 31.51 11.74 -18.29
N VAL A 94 30.74 12.82 -18.14
CA VAL A 94 30.43 13.75 -19.22
C VAL A 94 31.23 15.04 -19.01
N GLU A 95 32.16 15.33 -19.91
CA GLU A 95 32.95 16.55 -19.85
C GLU A 95 32.24 17.71 -20.54
N HIS A 96 32.07 18.82 -19.81
CA HIS A 96 31.52 20.06 -20.36
C HIS A 96 32.65 21.07 -20.53
N ARG A 97 33.08 21.29 -21.77
CA ARG A 97 34.11 22.27 -22.13
C ARG A 97 33.48 23.55 -22.68
N PRO A 98 34.05 24.73 -22.41
CA PRO A 98 33.53 25.99 -22.97
C PRO A 98 33.76 26.01 -24.48
N THR A 99 32.69 26.21 -25.25
CA THR A 99 32.77 26.38 -26.71
C THR A 99 33.02 27.83 -27.12
N TYR A 100 32.55 28.78 -26.31
CA TYR A 100 32.76 30.21 -26.56
C TYR A 100 33.18 30.93 -25.28
N CYS A 101 34.01 31.96 -25.45
CA CYS A 101 34.33 32.86 -24.37
C CYS A 101 33.09 33.67 -23.96
N LYS A 102 32.68 33.57 -22.69
CA LYS A 102 31.52 34.30 -22.16
C LYS A 102 31.68 35.83 -22.17
N HIS A 103 32.90 36.33 -22.33
CA HIS A 103 33.20 37.76 -22.37
C HIS A 103 33.19 38.33 -23.81
N CYS A 104 33.93 37.72 -24.74
CA CYS A 104 34.11 38.27 -26.10
C CYS A 104 33.44 37.45 -27.21
N GLY A 105 32.83 36.30 -26.91
CA GLY A 105 32.12 35.46 -27.88
C GLY A 105 33.01 34.69 -28.86
N LYS A 106 34.34 34.82 -28.78
CA LYS A 106 35.26 34.06 -29.63
C LYS A 106 35.22 32.56 -29.29
N ASP A 107 35.48 31.72 -30.30
CA ASP A 107 35.59 30.27 -30.15
C ASP A 107 36.69 29.90 -29.15
N ALA A 108 36.33 29.05 -28.19
CA ALA A 108 37.18 28.55 -27.12
C ALA A 108 37.32 27.02 -27.15
N SER A 109 36.70 26.34 -28.14
CA SER A 109 36.58 24.88 -28.19
C SER A 109 37.93 24.16 -28.19
N ASN A 110 38.96 24.78 -28.78
CA ASN A 110 40.31 24.21 -28.90
C ASN A 110 41.31 24.80 -27.90
N LEU A 111 40.85 25.61 -26.94
CA LEU A 111 41.73 26.16 -25.90
C LEU A 111 41.94 25.12 -24.78
N PRO A 112 43.14 25.09 -24.17
CA PRO A 112 43.39 24.22 -23.03
C PRO A 112 42.43 24.57 -21.89
N SER A 113 41.81 23.55 -21.31
CA SER A 113 40.82 23.68 -20.24
C SER A 113 41.21 22.81 -19.05
N GLU A 114 41.08 23.34 -17.85
CA GLU A 114 41.32 22.63 -16.58
C GLU A 114 40.00 22.35 -15.86
N LEU A 115 39.94 21.24 -15.12
CA LEU A 115 38.78 20.88 -14.32
C LEU A 115 38.73 21.72 -13.05
N VAL A 116 37.80 22.68 -12.99
CA VAL A 116 37.66 23.60 -11.84
C VAL A 116 36.55 23.20 -10.88
N MET A 117 35.60 22.37 -11.32
CA MET A 117 34.42 22.00 -10.53
C MET A 117 33.84 20.65 -10.95
N ARG A 118 33.24 19.93 -9.99
CA ARG A 118 32.57 18.65 -10.21
C ARG A 118 31.15 18.69 -9.64
N ARG A 119 30.20 18.06 -10.34
CA ARG A 119 28.85 17.76 -9.85
C ARG A 119 28.48 16.34 -10.26
N GLN A 120 27.71 15.65 -9.44
CA GLN A 120 27.19 14.32 -9.74
C GLN A 120 25.67 14.34 -9.67
N VAL A 121 25.06 13.72 -10.68
CA VAL A 121 23.63 13.45 -10.72
C VAL A 121 23.48 11.96 -10.45
N LEU A 122 22.72 11.60 -9.42
CA LEU A 122 22.41 10.23 -9.08
C LEU A 122 21.04 9.93 -9.67
N ASP A 123 20.97 8.89 -10.49
CA ASP A 123 19.72 8.44 -11.10
C ASP A 123 19.62 6.92 -10.99
N ILE A 124 18.40 6.40 -11.00
CA ILE A 124 18.14 4.96 -10.99
C ILE A 124 17.70 4.59 -12.41
N PRO A 125 18.50 3.83 -13.17
CA PRO A 125 18.11 3.45 -14.53
C PRO A 125 16.84 2.59 -14.50
N PRO A 126 16.11 2.48 -15.63
CA PRO A 126 14.92 1.64 -15.71
C PRO A 126 15.21 0.22 -15.23
N ILE A 127 14.47 -0.24 -14.21
CA ILE A 127 14.59 -1.59 -13.69
C ILE A 127 13.75 -2.49 -14.59
N VAL A 128 14.38 -3.48 -15.21
CA VAL A 128 13.74 -4.42 -16.15
C VAL A 128 14.01 -5.87 -15.75
N PRO A 129 13.03 -6.78 -15.94
CA PRO A 129 13.21 -8.18 -15.60
C PRO A 129 14.19 -8.85 -16.57
N LYS A 130 15.10 -9.67 -16.02
CA LYS A 130 16.01 -10.51 -16.80
C LYS A 130 15.44 -11.92 -16.93
N TYR A 131 15.16 -12.34 -18.15
CA TYR A 131 14.70 -13.69 -18.47
C TYR A 131 15.91 -14.59 -18.75
N THR A 132 15.98 -15.73 -18.07
CA THR A 132 16.97 -16.78 -18.34
C THR A 132 16.23 -18.00 -18.85
N ASP A 133 16.55 -18.42 -20.06
CA ASP A 133 15.93 -19.56 -20.72
C ASP A 133 16.76 -20.82 -20.47
N HIS A 134 16.23 -21.72 -19.64
CA HIS A 134 16.85 -23.01 -19.33
C HIS A 134 16.38 -24.05 -20.36
N ARG A 135 17.28 -24.47 -21.26
CA ARG A 135 16.96 -25.42 -22.33
C ARG A 135 17.54 -26.79 -22.04
N GLY A 136 16.66 -27.78 -21.94
CA GLY A 136 17.03 -29.19 -21.87
C GLY A 136 17.14 -29.78 -23.27
N PHE A 137 18.14 -30.63 -23.49
CA PHE A 137 18.32 -31.36 -24.74
C PHE A 137 18.17 -32.86 -24.50
N GLU A 138 17.71 -33.57 -25.52
CA GLU A 138 17.69 -35.03 -25.57
C GLU A 138 18.71 -35.50 -26.61
N THR A 139 19.44 -36.57 -26.32
CA THR A 139 20.30 -37.25 -27.29
C THR A 139 20.06 -38.76 -27.26
N VAL A 140 20.22 -39.40 -28.43
CA VAL A 140 20.13 -40.86 -28.56
C VAL A 140 21.55 -41.41 -28.58
N CYS A 141 21.86 -42.24 -27.58
CA CYS A 141 23.14 -42.93 -27.51
C CYS A 141 23.24 -43.99 -28.62
N SER A 142 24.46 -44.36 -29.02
CA SER A 142 24.72 -45.44 -29.98
C SER A 142 24.12 -46.79 -29.57
N CYS A 143 23.80 -47.00 -28.29
CA CYS A 143 23.07 -48.18 -27.79
C CYS A 143 21.54 -48.11 -27.98
N GLY A 144 21.02 -47.03 -28.59
CA GLY A 144 19.59 -46.80 -28.81
C GLY A 144 18.84 -46.18 -27.62
N ARG A 145 19.51 -45.91 -26.49
CA ARG A 145 18.89 -45.29 -25.31
C ARG A 145 18.84 -43.76 -25.43
N ARG A 146 17.69 -43.17 -25.12
CA ARG A 146 17.47 -41.73 -25.00
C ARG A 146 18.00 -41.23 -23.66
N THR A 147 18.73 -40.13 -23.68
CA THR A 147 19.24 -39.44 -22.49
C THR A 147 18.76 -38.00 -22.53
N GLU A 148 18.00 -37.59 -21.53
CA GLU A 148 17.43 -36.25 -21.40
C GLU A 148 18.25 -35.44 -20.39
N THR A 149 18.25 -34.12 -20.56
CA THR A 149 18.88 -33.18 -19.62
C THR A 149 17.94 -32.96 -18.43
N GLU A 150 18.47 -33.05 -17.21
CA GLU A 150 17.75 -32.66 -15.99
C GLU A 150 17.97 -31.18 -15.67
N PHE A 151 16.93 -30.50 -15.22
CA PHE A 151 17.03 -29.10 -14.80
C PHE A 151 17.52 -28.98 -13.35
N PRO A 152 18.28 -27.92 -13.02
CA PRO A 152 18.70 -27.65 -11.65
C PRO A 152 17.52 -27.27 -10.75
N GLU A 153 17.72 -27.39 -9.44
CA GLU A 153 16.74 -26.96 -8.44
C GLU A 153 16.35 -25.49 -8.64
N GLY A 154 15.04 -25.21 -8.61
CA GLY A 154 14.48 -23.88 -8.83
C GLY A 154 13.96 -23.65 -10.25
N VAL A 155 14.23 -24.55 -11.19
CA VAL A 155 13.68 -24.52 -12.57
C VAL A 155 12.63 -25.62 -12.74
N ASN A 156 11.59 -25.55 -11.91
CA ASN A 156 10.58 -26.61 -11.79
C ASN A 156 9.32 -26.37 -12.64
N ALA A 157 9.20 -25.18 -13.23
CA ALA A 157 8.04 -24.77 -14.01
C ALA A 157 8.51 -24.10 -15.31
N PRO A 158 7.68 -24.13 -16.39
CA PRO A 158 8.02 -23.48 -17.65
C PRO A 158 8.38 -21.99 -17.52
N ILE A 159 7.75 -21.30 -16.57
CA ILE A 159 8.09 -19.94 -16.15
C ILE A 159 7.96 -19.83 -14.63
N SER A 160 8.92 -19.19 -13.99
CA SER A 160 8.90 -18.94 -12.55
C SER A 160 9.61 -17.64 -12.23
N TYR A 161 9.29 -17.07 -11.06
CA TYR A 161 9.96 -15.89 -10.56
C TYR A 161 11.26 -16.29 -9.84
N GLY A 162 12.35 -15.60 -10.16
CA GLY A 162 13.64 -15.83 -9.51
C GLY A 162 13.70 -15.26 -8.08
N CYS A 163 14.74 -15.65 -7.34
CA CYS A 163 14.94 -15.29 -5.93
C CYS A 163 14.91 -13.78 -5.65
N GLY A 164 15.36 -12.94 -6.59
CA GLY A 164 15.32 -11.48 -6.42
C GLY A 164 13.90 -10.91 -6.37
N VAL A 165 12.99 -11.44 -7.20
CA VAL A 165 11.57 -11.05 -7.18
C VAL A 165 10.92 -11.57 -5.91
N GLU A 166 11.16 -12.84 -5.56
CA GLU A 166 10.62 -13.45 -4.33
C GLU A 166 11.08 -12.69 -3.07
N ALA A 167 12.35 -12.27 -3.00
CA ALA A 167 12.87 -11.49 -1.88
C ALA A 167 12.25 -10.09 -1.79
N THR A 168 11.98 -9.45 -2.93
CA THR A 168 11.37 -8.11 -2.98
C THR A 168 9.93 -8.14 -2.47
N ILE A 169 9.19 -9.23 -2.71
CA ILE A 169 7.83 -9.44 -2.20
C ILE A 169 7.77 -9.42 -0.65
N ALA A 170 8.89 -9.68 0.04
CA ALA A 170 8.96 -9.52 1.50
C ALA A 170 8.71 -8.07 1.97
N MET A 171 8.66 -7.08 1.08
CA MET A 171 8.15 -5.74 1.40
C MET A 171 6.75 -5.77 2.01
N HIS A 172 5.92 -6.77 1.69
CA HIS A 172 4.60 -6.91 2.28
C HIS A 172 4.69 -7.07 3.81
N THR A 173 5.61 -7.91 4.29
CA THR A 173 5.70 -8.26 5.71
C THR A 173 6.35 -7.16 6.54
N ARG A 174 7.32 -6.43 5.95
CA ARG A 174 8.11 -5.42 6.69
C ARG A 174 7.70 -3.97 6.44
N GLN A 175 7.35 -3.64 5.20
CA GLN A 175 6.93 -2.30 4.77
C GLN A 175 5.40 -2.17 4.71
N TYR A 176 4.67 -3.26 4.97
CA TYR A 176 3.20 -3.30 5.05
C TYR A 176 2.52 -2.83 3.76
N VAL A 177 3.13 -3.13 2.60
CA VAL A 177 2.59 -2.78 1.29
C VAL A 177 1.43 -3.74 0.95
N PRO A 178 0.20 -3.26 0.72
CA PRO A 178 -0.93 -4.10 0.30
C PRO A 178 -0.69 -4.78 -1.06
N PHE A 179 -1.34 -5.91 -1.31
CA PHE A 179 -1.10 -6.71 -2.53
C PHE A 179 -1.32 -5.93 -3.83
N GLU A 180 -2.42 -5.18 -3.93
CA GLU A 180 -2.71 -4.35 -5.11
C GLU A 180 -1.59 -3.33 -5.38
N ARG A 181 -1.20 -2.57 -4.34
CA ARG A 181 -0.10 -1.61 -4.44
C ARG A 181 1.24 -2.26 -4.75
N MET A 182 1.45 -3.49 -4.29
CA MET A 182 2.66 -4.23 -4.61
C MET A 182 2.68 -4.61 -6.10
N SER A 183 1.57 -5.10 -6.65
CA SER A 183 1.44 -5.34 -8.09
C SER A 183 1.68 -4.07 -8.90
N GLU A 184 1.13 -2.92 -8.49
CA GLU A 184 1.41 -1.62 -9.10
C GLU A 184 2.90 -1.26 -9.04
N CYS A 185 3.54 -1.38 -7.87
CA CYS A 185 4.97 -1.12 -7.72
C CYS A 185 5.84 -1.98 -8.63
N PHE A 186 5.54 -3.28 -8.76
CA PHE A 186 6.29 -4.16 -9.67
C PHE A 186 6.09 -3.78 -11.14
N MET A 187 4.89 -3.34 -11.52
CA MET A 187 4.63 -2.85 -12.86
C MET A 187 5.36 -1.53 -13.13
N ASP A 188 5.17 -0.53 -12.28
CA ASP A 188 5.60 0.84 -12.51
C ASP A 188 7.11 1.03 -12.35
N ILE A 189 7.72 0.32 -11.40
CA ILE A 189 9.16 0.47 -11.07
C ILE A 189 9.98 -0.58 -11.82
N CYS A 190 9.51 -1.83 -11.81
CA CYS A 190 10.29 -2.98 -12.27
C CYS A 190 9.88 -3.47 -13.67
N ASN A 191 8.89 -2.86 -14.32
CA ASN A 191 8.33 -3.30 -15.61
C ASN A 191 7.94 -4.79 -15.60
N LEU A 192 7.44 -5.28 -14.46
CA LEU A 192 7.10 -6.68 -14.25
C LEU A 192 5.63 -6.82 -13.84
N PRO A 193 4.74 -7.25 -14.73
CA PRO A 193 3.37 -7.53 -14.37
C PRO A 193 3.32 -8.79 -13.47
N ILE A 194 2.83 -8.62 -12.25
CA ILE A 194 2.62 -9.71 -11.29
C ILE A 194 1.23 -9.63 -10.69
N SER A 195 0.53 -10.76 -10.62
CA SER A 195 -0.81 -10.85 -10.05
C SER A 195 -0.76 -10.89 -8.52
N GLN A 196 -1.83 -10.44 -7.86
CA GLN A 196 -1.98 -10.55 -6.41
C GLN A 196 -1.94 -12.01 -5.93
N GLY A 197 -2.47 -12.94 -6.74
CA GLY A 197 -2.40 -14.38 -6.46
C GLY A 197 -0.97 -14.89 -6.42
N ALA A 198 -0.14 -14.52 -7.40
CA ALA A 198 1.27 -14.91 -7.41
C ALA A 198 2.05 -14.35 -6.20
N ILE A 199 1.75 -13.10 -5.79
CA ILE A 199 2.30 -12.52 -4.57
C ILE A 199 1.92 -13.34 -3.33
N CYS A 200 0.64 -13.72 -3.22
CA CYS A 200 0.15 -14.56 -2.12
C CYS A 200 0.88 -15.91 -2.07
N ASP A 201 0.96 -16.60 -3.20
CA ASP A 201 1.63 -17.91 -3.29
C ASP A 201 3.10 -17.84 -2.89
N ILE A 202 3.80 -16.78 -3.30
CA ILE A 202 5.20 -16.55 -2.93
C ILE A 202 5.34 -16.31 -1.43
N LEU A 203 4.45 -15.51 -0.84
CA LEU A 203 4.44 -15.25 0.60
C LEU A 203 4.15 -16.52 1.42
N ASP A 204 3.25 -17.38 0.95
CA ASP A 204 2.94 -18.66 1.60
C ASP A 204 4.16 -19.59 1.56
N ARG A 205 4.86 -19.67 0.42
CA ARG A 205 6.14 -20.40 0.33
C ARG A 205 7.19 -19.84 1.28
N PHE A 206 7.28 -18.51 1.39
CA PHE A 206 8.21 -17.85 2.29
C PHE A 206 7.88 -18.12 3.76
N ALA A 207 6.59 -18.08 4.13
CA ALA A 207 6.11 -18.43 5.45
C ALA A 207 6.46 -19.88 5.81
N GLY A 208 6.28 -20.83 4.87
CA GLY A 208 6.69 -22.22 5.05
C GLY A 208 8.19 -22.37 5.32
N LYS A 209 9.05 -21.63 4.59
CA LYS A 209 10.51 -21.62 4.80
C LYS A 209 10.90 -20.99 6.15
N ALA A 210 10.18 -19.97 6.59
CA ALA A 210 10.47 -19.25 7.85
C ALA A 210 9.93 -19.98 9.10
N PHE A 211 8.97 -20.89 8.94
CA PHE A 211 8.28 -21.57 10.03
C PHE A 211 9.19 -22.36 10.99
N PRO A 212 10.18 -23.15 10.53
CA PRO A 212 11.10 -23.83 11.45
C PRO A 212 11.88 -22.84 12.34
N THR A 213 12.33 -21.73 11.76
CA THR A 213 13.05 -20.68 12.49
C THR A 213 12.15 -19.99 13.51
N SER A 214 10.89 -19.69 13.17
CA SER A 214 9.96 -19.10 14.11
C SER A 214 9.66 -20.02 15.30
N GLN A 215 9.59 -21.34 15.08
CA GLN A 215 9.49 -22.33 16.16
C GLN A 215 10.70 -22.35 17.08
N LEU A 216 11.91 -22.23 16.53
CA LEU A 216 13.14 -22.15 17.34
C LEU A 216 13.15 -20.89 18.21
N ILE A 217 12.77 -19.75 17.64
CA ILE A 217 12.64 -18.48 18.38
C ILE A 217 11.60 -18.64 19.50
N ALA A 218 10.44 -19.24 19.22
CA ALA A 218 9.41 -19.47 20.23
C ALA A 218 9.93 -20.33 21.39
N LYS A 219 10.62 -21.44 21.11
CA LYS A 219 11.27 -22.27 22.14
C LYS A 219 12.31 -21.51 22.95
N GLN A 220 13.07 -20.62 22.33
CA GLN A 220 14.06 -19.80 23.03
C GLN A 220 13.39 -18.79 23.96
N VAL A 221 12.29 -18.17 23.53
CA VAL A 221 11.49 -17.28 24.37
C VAL A 221 10.87 -18.04 25.55
N GLU A 222 10.34 -19.24 25.33
CA GLU A 222 9.77 -20.10 26.37
C GLU A 222 10.80 -20.49 27.46
N ASN A 223 12.03 -20.77 27.06
CA ASN A 223 13.12 -21.11 27.98
C ASN A 223 13.84 -19.90 28.61
N SER A 224 13.42 -18.68 28.27
CA SER A 224 14.05 -17.46 28.81
C SER A 224 13.65 -17.22 30.26
N LYS A 225 14.61 -16.80 31.09
CA LYS A 225 14.35 -16.43 32.49
C LYS A 225 13.43 -15.21 32.61
N VAL A 226 13.48 -14.32 31.62
CA VAL A 226 12.66 -13.09 31.57
C VAL A 226 12.03 -12.99 30.19
N VAL A 227 10.72 -12.75 30.14
CA VAL A 227 9.98 -12.56 28.90
C VAL A 227 9.24 -11.23 28.96
N GLY A 228 9.48 -10.37 27.96
CA GLY A 228 8.69 -9.18 27.72
C GLY A 228 7.53 -9.52 26.78
N SER A 229 6.31 -9.25 27.19
CA SER A 229 5.10 -9.47 26.38
C SER A 229 4.38 -8.16 26.12
N ASP A 230 3.83 -8.01 24.91
CA ASP A 230 2.96 -6.90 24.53
C ASP A 230 1.74 -7.43 23.76
N GLU A 231 0.58 -6.81 23.94
CA GLU A 231 -0.68 -7.20 23.31
C GLU A 231 -1.10 -6.13 22.30
N THR A 232 -1.34 -6.54 21.06
CA THR A 232 -1.87 -5.67 20.02
C THR A 232 -3.20 -6.23 19.49
N GLY A 233 -4.25 -5.41 19.54
CA GLY A 233 -5.54 -5.76 18.94
C GLY A 233 -5.49 -5.70 17.40
N ALA A 234 -6.15 -6.63 16.74
CA ALA A 234 -6.28 -6.63 15.28
C ALA A 234 -7.64 -7.15 14.84
N LYS A 235 -8.09 -6.77 13.64
CA LYS A 235 -9.32 -7.29 13.04
C LYS A 235 -8.99 -8.36 12.02
N VAL A 236 -9.50 -9.57 12.24
CA VAL A 236 -9.40 -10.69 11.29
C VAL A 236 -10.81 -11.04 10.84
N ASN A 237 -11.10 -10.88 9.54
CA ASN A 237 -12.43 -11.10 8.95
C ASN A 237 -13.56 -10.40 9.74
N GLY A 238 -13.32 -9.13 10.10
CA GLY A 238 -14.29 -8.31 10.83
C GLY A 238 -14.42 -8.62 12.34
N LYS A 239 -13.78 -9.68 12.84
CA LYS A 239 -13.76 -10.02 14.26
C LYS A 239 -12.52 -9.43 14.93
N THR A 240 -12.68 -8.85 16.11
CA THR A 240 -11.57 -8.35 16.92
C THR A 240 -10.83 -9.55 17.55
N GLY A 241 -9.59 -9.76 17.13
CA GLY A 241 -8.61 -10.66 17.74
C GLY A 241 -7.52 -9.89 18.48
N ARG A 242 -6.69 -10.63 19.20
CA ARG A 242 -5.54 -10.13 19.95
C ARG A 242 -4.29 -10.88 19.50
N PHE A 243 -3.25 -10.16 19.12
CA PHE A 243 -1.94 -10.70 18.86
C PHE A 243 -1.04 -10.45 20.06
N TRP A 244 -0.40 -11.51 20.53
CA TRP A 244 0.59 -11.44 21.60
C TRP A 244 1.98 -11.47 20.95
N THR A 245 2.81 -10.50 21.29
CA THR A 245 4.21 -10.48 20.86
C THR A 245 5.09 -10.69 22.09
N CYS A 246 5.95 -11.70 22.03
CA CYS A 246 6.83 -12.07 23.13
C CYS A 246 8.29 -11.94 22.68
N LYS A 247 9.14 -11.40 23.54
CA LYS A 247 10.59 -11.35 23.34
C LYS A 247 11.32 -11.84 24.59
N ALA A 248 12.44 -12.53 24.39
CA ALA A 248 13.35 -12.83 25.48
C ALA A 248 13.95 -11.50 26.00
N GLY A 249 13.82 -11.26 27.30
CA GLY A 249 14.45 -10.14 27.98
C GLY A 249 15.89 -10.47 28.36
N TRP A 250 16.74 -9.46 28.36
CA TRP A 250 18.06 -9.57 29.00
C TRP A 250 17.85 -9.48 30.52
N PRO A 251 18.53 -10.31 31.32
CA PRO A 251 18.51 -10.13 32.77
C PRO A 251 19.04 -8.72 33.07
N LEU A 252 18.24 -7.95 33.83
CA LEU A 252 18.71 -6.70 34.41
C LEU A 252 19.78 -7.09 35.44
N THR A 253 21.05 -6.95 35.07
CA THR A 253 22.18 -6.88 36.01
C THR A 253 22.24 -5.51 36.64
#